data_AF-X6MH45-F1
#
_entry.id   AF-X6MH45-F1
#
_cell.length_a   1.000
_cell.length_b   1.000
_cell.length_c   1.000
_cell.angle_alpha   90.00
_cell.angle_beta   90.00
_cell.angle_gamma   90.00
#
_symmetry.space_group_name_H-M   'P 1'
#
loop_
_entity.id
_entity.type
_entity.pdbx_description
1 polymer ?
#
loop_
_entity_poly.entity_id
_entity_poly.type
_entity_poly.pdbx_seq_one_letter_code
_entity_poly.pdbx_strand_id
1 'polypeptide(L)'
;DIEVGDIVKVTKKDPAFPADLVLLQSSTNQGLCNIETANLDGETNLKIKQAVSATHSLACDASGDDYPSNPKVDFELISEAPNEKMDKSSWNGTLYFGRSNNNNNNNNNNNNDDGVSLGMNQMLLRGCTLRNTDWIIAMVIFTGSESKLMLNNKSRGFKRSNVDLTVDSALYVIFLLQAAWCLFGVIAYYIWLHDNANHQWYQYDKHMKCVNDDNEDVYAQARTSNLNEELGQISFIFSDKTGTLTQNKMEFIRCHVDGVRYGPGEMEKQHDYIRR
;
A
#
# COMPACT_ATOMS: atom_id res chain seq x y z
N ASP A 1 3.80 -28.92 17.98
CA ASP A 1 4.12 -27.54 18.40
C ASP A 1 4.80 -27.58 19.76
N ILE A 2 5.66 -26.60 20.04
CA ILE A 2 6.39 -26.50 21.32
C ILE A 2 5.79 -25.31 22.06
N GLU A 3 5.33 -25.54 23.28
CA GLU A 3 4.70 -24.52 24.13
C GLU A 3 5.57 -24.20 25.36
N VAL A 4 5.27 -23.07 26.00
CA VAL A 4 5.99 -22.65 27.22
C VAL A 4 5.67 -23.64 28.35
N GLY A 5 6.71 -24.10 29.04
CA GLY A 5 6.61 -25.10 30.11
C GLY A 5 6.84 -26.54 29.65
N ASP A 6 6.91 -26.80 28.33
CA ASP A 6 7.23 -28.13 27.82
C ASP A 6 8.64 -28.55 28.22
N ILE A 7 8.80 -29.82 28.60
CA ILE A 7 10.10 -30.44 28.82
C ILE A 7 10.56 -31.05 27.50
N VAL A 8 11.71 -30.60 27.01
CA VAL A 8 12.31 -31.05 25.76
C VAL A 8 13.63 -31.76 26.02
N LYS A 9 13.82 -32.87 25.30
CA LYS A 9 15.09 -33.59 25.26
C LYS A 9 15.79 -33.25 23.96
N VAL A 10 16.98 -32.65 24.07
CA VAL A 10 17.82 -32.34 22.91
C VAL A 10 18.95 -33.36 22.87
N THR A 11 19.15 -33.99 21.71
CA THR A 11 20.16 -35.03 21.52
C THR A 11 21.21 -34.58 20.52
N LYS A 12 22.37 -35.23 20.52
CA LYS A 12 23.43 -34.97 19.54
C LYS A 12 22.99 -35.15 18.07
N LYS A 13 21.94 -35.94 17.81
CA LYS A 13 21.38 -36.14 16.45
C LYS A 13 20.62 -34.92 15.95
N ASP A 14 19.93 -34.22 16.85
CA ASP A 14 19.24 -32.97 16.57
C ASP A 14 19.70 -31.89 17.57
N PRO A 15 20.88 -31.30 17.33
CA PRO A 15 21.54 -30.47 18.32
C PRO A 15 20.97 -29.04 18.40
N ALA A 16 20.12 -28.62 17.46
CA ALA A 16 19.65 -27.24 17.40
C ALA A 16 18.55 -26.97 18.44
N PHE A 17 18.66 -25.85 19.17
CA PHE A 17 17.62 -25.51 20.14
C PHE A 17 16.42 -24.83 19.47
N PRO A 18 15.19 -25.37 19.63
CA PRO A 18 14.01 -24.86 18.95
C PRO A 18 13.44 -23.57 19.56
N ALA A 19 13.69 -23.36 20.86
CA ALA A 19 13.18 -22.26 21.67
C ALA A 19 14.25 -21.84 22.70
N ASP A 20 13.97 -20.83 23.51
CA ASP A 20 14.81 -20.52 24.66
C ASP A 20 14.47 -21.47 25.81
N LEU A 21 15.47 -22.18 26.31
CA LEU A 21 15.32 -23.27 27.27
C LEU A 21 16.10 -22.99 28.56
N VAL A 22 15.66 -23.56 29.68
CA VAL A 22 16.48 -23.70 30.90
C VAL A 22 16.98 -25.12 31.02
N LEU A 23 18.29 -25.26 31.18
CA LEU A 23 18.97 -26.54 31.31
C LEU A 23 18.70 -27.16 32.68
N LEU A 24 17.97 -28.27 32.70
CA LEU A 24 17.63 -29.00 33.91
C LEU A 24 18.64 -30.12 34.18
N GLN A 25 19.01 -30.87 33.14
CA GLN A 25 19.92 -32.00 33.27
C GLN A 25 20.76 -32.17 31.99
N SER A 26 21.97 -32.71 32.16
CA SER A 26 22.89 -33.00 31.07
C SER A 26 23.39 -34.44 31.21
N SER A 27 23.79 -35.05 30.09
CA SER A 27 24.41 -36.39 30.09
C SER A 27 25.76 -36.45 30.81
N THR A 28 26.36 -35.30 31.13
CA THR A 28 27.64 -35.24 31.86
C THR A 28 27.41 -35.29 33.37
N ASN A 29 28.27 -36.01 34.11
CA ASN A 29 28.15 -36.15 35.57
C ASN A 29 28.23 -34.81 36.35
N GLN A 30 28.71 -33.74 35.72
CA GLN A 30 28.83 -32.40 36.33
C GLN A 30 27.69 -31.44 35.92
N GLY A 31 26.78 -31.86 35.05
CA GLY A 31 25.65 -31.04 34.64
C GLY A 31 26.05 -29.95 33.67
N LEU A 32 27.22 -30.10 33.04
CA LEU A 32 27.74 -29.17 32.07
C LEU A 32 27.29 -29.59 30.68
N CYS A 33 26.94 -28.63 29.84
CA CYS A 33 26.79 -28.86 28.42
C CYS A 33 27.57 -27.81 27.63
N ASN A 34 28.13 -28.21 26.49
CA ASN A 34 28.81 -27.29 25.61
C ASN A 34 27.85 -26.87 24.50
N ILE A 35 27.79 -25.57 24.24
CA ILE A 35 26.97 -25.01 23.19
C ILE A 35 27.83 -24.22 22.22
N GLU A 36 27.50 -24.31 20.94
CA GLU A 36 28.06 -23.46 19.90
C GLU A 36 27.09 -22.31 19.64
N THR A 37 27.61 -21.08 19.69
CA THR A 37 26.85 -19.84 19.51
C THR A 37 27.10 -19.17 18.16
N ALA A 38 27.76 -19.85 17.22
CA ALA A 38 28.12 -19.30 15.91
C ALA A 38 26.94 -18.65 15.16
N ASN A 39 25.71 -19.15 15.35
CA ASN A 39 24.50 -18.60 14.73
C ASN A 39 23.98 -17.31 15.39
N LEU A 40 24.40 -16.99 16.62
CA LEU A 40 23.95 -15.82 17.37
C LEU A 40 24.96 -14.67 17.27
N ASP A 41 26.23 -14.95 17.59
CA ASP A 41 27.28 -13.95 17.73
C ASP A 41 28.47 -14.15 16.77
N GLY A 42 28.45 -15.22 15.96
CA GLY A 42 29.55 -15.56 15.05
C GLY A 42 30.79 -16.09 15.77
N GLU A 43 30.74 -16.32 17.08
CA GLU A 43 31.86 -16.90 17.82
C GLU A 43 31.93 -18.42 17.55
N THR A 44 33.12 -18.91 17.24
CA THR A 44 33.39 -20.35 16.97
C THR A 44 33.76 -21.14 18.22
N ASN A 45 33.98 -20.46 19.35
CA ASN A 45 34.33 -21.10 20.60
C ASN A 45 33.10 -21.72 21.25
N LEU A 46 33.27 -22.93 21.81
CA LEU A 46 32.23 -23.57 22.60
C LEU A 46 32.05 -22.84 23.93
N LYS A 47 30.82 -22.49 24.27
CA LYS A 47 30.45 -21.92 25.57
C LYS A 47 29.94 -23.04 26.47
N ILE A 48 30.37 -23.03 27.73
CA ILE A 48 29.94 -23.99 28.73
C ILE A 48 28.71 -23.42 29.44
N LYS A 49 27.65 -24.21 29.55
CA LYS A 49 26.45 -23.93 30.31
C LYS A 49 26.30 -24.97 31.42
N GLN A 50 25.66 -24.58 32.51
CA GLN A 50 25.53 -25.41 33.69
C GLN A 50 24.06 -25.64 34.00
N ALA A 51 23.69 -26.88 34.28
CA ALA A 51 22.36 -27.28 34.67
C ALA A 51 22.00 -26.72 36.06
N VAL A 52 20.71 -26.63 36.37
CA VAL A 52 20.28 -26.23 37.71
C VAL A 52 20.80 -27.23 38.75
N SER A 53 21.49 -26.72 39.78
CA SER A 53 22.16 -27.57 40.78
C SER A 53 21.22 -28.57 41.46
N ALA A 54 19.96 -28.17 41.68
CA ALA A 54 18.95 -29.00 42.31
C ALA A 54 18.46 -30.15 41.41
N THR A 55 18.32 -29.93 40.10
CA THR A 55 17.86 -30.97 39.16
C THR A 55 19.00 -31.84 38.64
N HIS A 56 20.22 -31.31 38.53
CA HIS A 56 21.36 -32.07 38.02
C HIS A 56 21.69 -33.31 38.87
N SER A 57 21.49 -33.21 40.18
CA SER A 57 21.77 -34.31 41.12
C SER A 57 20.71 -35.44 41.11
N LEU A 58 19.63 -35.29 40.33
CA LEU A 58 18.63 -36.34 40.17
C LEU A 58 19.24 -37.53 39.42
N ALA A 59 19.08 -38.74 39.98
CA ALA A 59 19.47 -39.96 39.29
C ALA A 59 18.65 -40.09 38.00
N CYS A 60 19.35 -40.19 36.87
CA CYS A 60 18.76 -40.41 35.55
C CYS A 60 19.28 -41.71 34.95
N ASP A 61 18.48 -42.34 34.08
CA ASP A 61 18.95 -43.43 33.24
C ASP A 61 20.05 -42.93 32.27
N ALA A 62 20.89 -43.83 31.76
CA ALA A 62 21.96 -43.51 30.80
C ALA A 62 21.43 -42.81 29.53
N SER A 63 20.16 -43.05 29.19
CA SER A 63 19.47 -42.41 28.07
C SER A 63 18.71 -41.14 28.45
N GLY A 64 18.46 -40.87 29.74
CA GLY A 64 17.71 -39.69 30.21
C GLY A 64 16.21 -39.68 29.86
N ASP A 65 15.62 -40.85 29.60
CA ASP A 65 14.19 -40.98 29.24
C ASP A 65 13.26 -41.04 30.45
N ASP A 66 13.81 -41.07 31.67
CA ASP A 66 13.08 -41.20 32.93
C ASP A 66 12.62 -39.86 33.54
N TYR A 67 12.98 -38.74 32.92
CA TYR A 67 12.76 -37.37 33.42
C TYR A 67 11.33 -36.80 33.30
N PRO A 68 10.28 -37.62 33.09
CA PRO A 68 8.98 -37.23 33.64
C PRO A 68 8.42 -38.21 34.69
N SER A 69 9.07 -39.36 34.90
CA SER A 69 8.56 -40.43 35.78
C SER A 69 8.97 -40.32 37.25
N ASN A 70 9.84 -39.36 37.60
CA ASN A 70 10.29 -39.18 38.98
C ASN A 70 9.31 -38.23 39.72
N PRO A 71 8.64 -38.67 40.81
CA PRO A 71 7.69 -37.84 41.58
C PRO A 71 8.33 -36.64 42.30
N LYS A 72 9.62 -36.38 42.09
CA LYS A 72 10.36 -35.21 42.59
C LYS A 72 10.44 -34.03 41.61
N VAL A 73 9.80 -34.12 40.45
CA VAL A 73 9.93 -33.14 39.35
C VAL A 73 8.72 -32.17 39.32
N ASP A 74 8.08 -31.93 40.46
CA ASP A 74 7.13 -30.82 40.60
C ASP A 74 7.89 -29.54 40.95
N PHE A 75 8.06 -28.67 39.95
CA PHE A 75 8.68 -27.37 40.14
C PHE A 75 7.97 -26.27 39.37
N GLU A 76 8.00 -25.06 39.92
CA GLU A 76 7.45 -23.84 39.33
C GLU A 76 8.62 -22.91 39.01
N LEU A 77 8.76 -22.54 37.73
CA LEU A 77 9.78 -21.58 37.29
C LEU A 77 9.14 -20.20 37.14
N ILE A 78 9.59 -19.25 37.94
CA ILE A 78 9.23 -17.84 37.79
C ILE A 78 10.36 -17.14 37.04
N SER A 79 10.07 -16.72 35.81
CA SER A 79 11.00 -15.99 34.93
C SER A 79 10.65 -14.51 34.91
N GLU A 80 11.66 -13.66 34.68
CA GLU A 80 11.41 -12.29 34.22
C GLU A 80 10.76 -12.26 32.83
N ALA A 81 10.24 -11.08 32.45
CA ALA A 81 9.67 -10.86 31.12
C ALA A 81 10.73 -10.95 30.01
N PRO A 82 10.36 -11.40 28.80
CA PRO A 82 11.31 -11.57 27.70
C PRO A 82 11.91 -10.21 27.28
N ASN A 83 13.22 -10.19 27.04
CA ASN A 83 13.96 -8.98 26.69
C ASN A 83 14.99 -9.24 25.58
N GLU A 84 15.42 -8.18 24.89
CA GLU A 84 16.33 -8.27 23.74
C GLU A 84 17.82 -8.39 24.12
N LYS A 85 18.16 -8.22 25.41
CA LYS A 85 19.54 -8.23 25.89
C LYS A 85 20.03 -9.67 26.04
N MET A 86 21.28 -9.91 25.64
CA MET A 86 21.92 -11.24 25.66
C MET A 86 23.11 -11.32 26.64
N ASP A 87 23.26 -10.34 27.51
CA ASP A 87 24.35 -10.26 28.48
C ASP A 87 24.17 -11.24 29.64
N LYS A 88 25.24 -11.47 30.42
CA LYS A 88 25.23 -12.38 31.58
C LYS A 88 24.19 -12.02 32.65
N SER A 89 23.84 -10.75 32.77
CA SER A 89 22.84 -10.22 33.71
C SER A 89 21.46 -9.99 33.07
N SER A 90 21.27 -10.39 31.82
CA SER A 90 20.05 -10.11 31.05
C SER A 90 18.90 -11.09 31.30
N TRP A 91 19.10 -12.09 32.16
CA TRP A 91 18.04 -13.02 32.54
C TRP A 91 18.23 -13.52 33.96
N ASN A 92 17.15 -13.44 34.74
CA ASN A 92 17.02 -14.01 36.06
C ASN A 92 15.71 -14.79 36.16
N GLY A 93 15.77 -15.98 36.75
CA GLY A 93 14.61 -16.77 37.11
C GLY A 93 14.79 -17.39 38.48
N THR A 94 13.69 -17.80 39.11
CA THR A 94 13.73 -18.54 40.38
C THR A 94 12.93 -19.82 40.21
N LEU A 95 13.57 -20.94 40.51
CA LEU A 95 12.97 -22.27 40.45
C LEU A 95 12.53 -22.70 41.85
N TYR A 96 11.25 -22.97 42.03
CA TYR A 96 10.67 -23.45 43.29
C TYR A 96 10.31 -24.93 43.17
N PHE A 97 10.76 -25.75 44.12
CA PHE A 97 10.42 -27.18 44.16
C PHE A 97 9.29 -27.44 45.16
N GLY A 98 8.32 -28.29 44.80
CA GLY A 98 7.40 -28.87 45.76
C GLY A 98 6.31 -27.94 46.31
N ARG A 99 5.61 -27.21 45.44
CA ARG A 99 4.37 -26.51 45.80
C ARG A 99 3.20 -27.50 45.94
N SER A 100 3.31 -28.42 46.91
CA SER A 100 2.19 -29.28 47.28
C SER A 100 1.12 -28.41 47.94
N ASN A 101 -0.07 -28.40 47.35
CA ASN A 101 -1.24 -27.61 47.75
C ASN A 101 -1.78 -28.07 49.13
N ASN A 102 -1.01 -27.89 50.20
CA ASN A 102 -1.48 -28.08 51.56
C ASN A 102 -2.24 -26.83 52.02
N ASN A 103 -3.49 -26.73 51.59
CA ASN A 103 -4.52 -25.86 52.18
C ASN A 103 -4.92 -26.38 53.58
N ASN A 104 -3.94 -26.55 54.47
CA ASN A 104 -4.21 -26.72 55.89
C ASN A 104 -3.73 -25.47 56.60
N ASN A 105 -4.69 -24.58 56.87
CA ASN A 105 -4.60 -23.55 57.88
C ASN A 105 -4.01 -24.13 59.16
N ASN A 106 -2.73 -23.86 59.41
CA ASN A 106 -2.21 -23.75 60.76
C ASN A 106 -0.96 -22.87 60.75
N ASN A 107 -1.02 -21.89 61.63
CA ASN A 107 -0.01 -20.88 61.90
C ASN A 107 1.38 -21.49 62.20
N ASN A 108 2.39 -20.66 61.97
CA ASN A 108 3.79 -20.80 62.35
C ASN A 108 4.60 -21.78 61.49
N ASN A 109 5.41 -21.24 60.57
CA ASN A 109 6.86 -21.27 60.68
C ASN A 109 7.50 -20.64 59.43
N ASN A 110 8.70 -20.09 59.62
CA ASN A 110 9.61 -19.61 58.59
C ASN A 110 9.98 -20.76 57.63
N ASN A 111 9.08 -21.10 56.71
CA ASN A 111 9.47 -21.88 55.55
C ASN A 111 10.07 -20.89 54.57
N ASN A 112 11.40 -20.83 54.57
CA ASN A 112 12.11 -20.30 53.42
C ASN A 112 11.61 -21.10 52.22
N ASP A 113 10.86 -20.44 51.33
CA ASP A 113 10.71 -20.93 49.97
C ASP A 113 12.14 -20.96 49.40
N ASP A 114 12.81 -22.11 49.51
CA ASP A 114 14.19 -22.34 49.07
C ASP A 114 14.25 -22.36 47.53
N GLY A 115 13.88 -21.24 46.92
CA GLY A 115 13.93 -21.02 45.49
C GLY A 115 15.38 -20.96 45.03
N VAL A 116 15.71 -21.73 44.00
CA VAL A 116 17.04 -21.71 43.37
C VAL A 116 17.05 -20.60 42.32
N SER A 117 17.84 -19.56 42.54
CA SER A 117 18.04 -18.51 41.54
C SER A 117 18.83 -19.06 40.34
N LEU A 118 18.31 -18.76 39.16
CA LEU A 118 18.81 -19.13 37.85
C LEU A 118 19.27 -17.87 37.14
N GLY A 119 20.39 -17.96 36.42
CA GLY A 119 20.89 -16.88 35.59
C GLY A 119 21.15 -17.32 34.15
N MET A 120 21.78 -16.44 33.38
CA MET A 120 22.10 -16.69 31.98
C MET A 120 23.00 -17.92 31.75
N ASN A 121 23.71 -18.42 32.78
CA ASN A 121 24.53 -19.64 32.66
C ASN A 121 23.70 -20.93 32.54
N GLN A 122 22.45 -20.90 33.00
CA GLN A 122 21.48 -22.00 32.94
C GLN A 122 20.57 -21.90 31.70
N MET A 123 20.47 -20.72 31.09
CA MET A 123 19.65 -20.48 29.90
C MET A 123 20.37 -20.88 28.61
N LEU A 124 19.66 -21.59 27.75
CA LEU A 124 20.03 -21.99 26.40
C LEU A 124 19.20 -21.18 25.41
N LEU A 125 19.85 -20.51 24.47
CA LEU A 125 19.17 -19.62 23.54
C LEU A 125 18.80 -20.34 22.25
N ARG A 126 17.64 -20.00 21.69
CA ARG A 126 17.23 -20.45 20.35
C ARG A 126 18.32 -20.10 19.34
N GLY A 127 18.65 -21.06 18.46
CA GLY A 127 19.68 -20.90 17.43
C GLY A 127 21.08 -21.38 17.84
N CYS A 128 21.34 -21.56 19.14
CA CYS A 128 22.54 -22.29 19.58
C CYS A 128 22.41 -23.77 19.24
N THR A 129 23.56 -24.45 19.11
CA THR A 129 23.59 -25.90 18.88
C THR A 129 24.35 -26.60 20.00
N LEU A 130 23.84 -27.77 20.42
CA LEU A 130 24.48 -28.65 21.39
C LEU A 130 25.72 -29.30 20.77
N ARG A 131 26.86 -29.21 21.47
CA ARG A 131 28.12 -29.83 21.06
C ARG A 131 28.73 -30.59 22.23
N ASN A 132 29.49 -31.64 21.93
CA ASN A 132 30.26 -32.38 22.93
C ASN A 132 29.45 -32.83 24.17
N THR A 133 28.16 -33.11 23.97
CA THR A 133 27.22 -33.60 24.99
C THR A 133 26.21 -34.48 24.24
N ASP A 134 25.91 -35.65 24.76
CA ASP A 134 25.10 -36.64 24.02
C ASP A 134 23.61 -36.31 24.07
N TRP A 135 23.14 -35.89 25.24
CA TRP A 135 21.78 -35.41 25.44
C TRP A 135 21.70 -34.40 26.59
N ILE A 136 20.69 -33.54 26.52
CA ILE A 136 20.29 -32.66 27.61
C ILE A 136 18.78 -32.70 27.76
N ILE A 137 18.32 -32.35 28.95
CA ILE A 137 16.91 -32.17 29.26
C ILE A 137 16.73 -30.73 29.74
N ALA A 138 15.77 -30.05 29.13
CA ALA A 138 15.55 -28.64 29.36
C ALA A 138 14.07 -28.30 29.32
N MET A 139 13.67 -27.25 30.04
CA MET A 139 12.30 -26.71 30.01
C MET A 139 12.24 -25.50 29.10
N VAL A 140 11.18 -25.39 28.30
CA VAL A 140 10.94 -24.25 27.41
C VAL A 140 10.45 -23.05 28.21
N ILE A 141 11.13 -21.91 28.06
CA ILE A 141 10.75 -20.64 28.71
C ILE A 141 10.11 -19.67 27.72
N PHE A 142 10.79 -19.40 26.59
CA PHE A 142 10.30 -18.46 25.59
C PHE A 142 10.25 -19.10 24.22
N THR A 143 9.09 -18.98 23.56
CA THR A 143 8.81 -19.55 22.24
C THR A 143 8.63 -18.48 21.19
N GLY A 144 8.89 -18.81 19.91
CA GLY A 144 8.52 -17.96 18.78
C GLY A 144 9.10 -16.54 18.85
N SER A 145 8.23 -15.53 18.75
CA SER A 145 8.58 -14.11 18.75
C SER A 145 9.13 -13.59 20.09
N GLU A 146 8.89 -14.30 21.19
CA GLU A 146 9.36 -13.90 22.52
C GLU A 146 10.78 -14.40 22.82
N SER A 147 11.32 -15.32 22.00
CA SER A 147 12.71 -15.75 22.14
C SER A 147 13.67 -14.56 21.98
N LYS A 148 14.74 -14.54 22.80
CA LYS A 148 15.73 -13.45 22.81
C LYS A 148 16.33 -13.20 21.42
N LEU A 149 16.55 -14.25 20.63
CA LEU A 149 17.04 -14.14 19.25
C LEU A 149 16.05 -13.41 18.34
N MET A 150 14.75 -13.71 18.45
CA MET A 150 13.72 -13.03 17.65
C MET A 150 13.48 -11.59 18.11
N LEU A 151 13.57 -11.32 19.41
CA LEU A 151 13.52 -9.95 19.93
C LEU A 151 14.71 -9.09 19.48
N ASN A 152 15.89 -9.70 19.36
CA ASN A 152 17.06 -9.03 18.79
C ASN A 152 16.89 -8.80 17.27
N ASN A 153 16.18 -9.70 16.58
CA ASN A 153 15.86 -9.61 15.16
C ASN A 153 14.68 -8.65 14.90
N LYS A 154 14.87 -7.37 15.20
CA LYS A 154 13.88 -6.32 14.90
C LYS A 154 13.57 -6.28 13.41
N SER A 155 12.29 -6.13 13.07
CA SER A 155 11.85 -5.96 11.69
C SER A 155 12.66 -4.86 11.01
N ARG A 156 13.41 -5.22 9.97
CA ARG A 156 14.22 -4.27 9.22
C ARG A 156 13.28 -3.29 8.50
N GLY A 157 13.44 -2.01 8.78
CA GLY A 157 12.72 -0.95 8.05
C GLY A 157 13.02 -1.00 6.55
N PHE A 158 12.08 -0.51 5.74
CA PHE A 158 12.26 -0.39 4.29
C PHE A 158 13.46 0.52 4.00
N LYS A 159 14.49 -0.04 3.35
CA LYS A 159 15.67 0.72 2.91
C LYS A 159 15.37 1.33 1.54
N ARG A 160 15.52 2.64 1.39
CA ARG A 160 15.49 3.33 0.08
C ARG A 160 16.90 3.57 -0.43
N SER A 161 17.08 3.50 -1.75
CA SER A 161 18.36 3.77 -2.39
C SER A 161 18.60 5.27 -2.52
N ASN A 162 19.85 5.71 -2.50
CA ASN A 162 20.22 7.09 -2.84
C ASN A 162 19.85 7.45 -4.29
N VAL A 163 19.78 6.44 -5.17
CA VAL A 163 19.29 6.62 -6.54
C VAL A 163 17.81 7.01 -6.53
N ASP A 164 17.00 6.38 -5.66
CA ASP A 164 15.57 6.70 -5.56
C ASP A 164 15.36 8.16 -5.16
N LEU A 165 16.16 8.67 -4.21
CA LEU A 165 16.11 10.08 -3.80
C LEU A 165 16.52 11.04 -4.93
N THR A 166 17.45 10.62 -5.80
CA THR A 166 17.89 11.42 -6.94
C THR A 166 16.82 11.43 -8.04
N VAL A 167 16.17 10.29 -8.28
CA VAL A 167 15.06 10.16 -9.24
C VAL A 167 13.87 11.02 -8.81
N ASP A 168 13.51 11.00 -7.52
CA ASP A 168 12.43 11.85 -6.99
C ASP A 168 12.70 13.34 -7.28
N SER A 169 13.93 13.81 -7.08
CA SER A 169 14.33 15.20 -7.39
C SER A 169 14.23 15.52 -8.89
N ALA A 170 14.69 14.62 -9.75
CA ALA A 170 14.61 14.81 -11.21
C ALA A 170 13.16 14.87 -11.72
N LEU A 171 12.25 14.08 -11.14
CA LEU A 171 10.83 14.09 -11.49
C LEU A 171 10.19 15.45 -11.22
N TYR A 172 10.47 16.07 -10.07
CA TYR A 172 9.95 17.42 -9.77
C TYR A 172 10.41 18.47 -10.79
N VAL A 173 11.67 18.40 -11.23
CA VAL A 173 12.21 19.32 -12.25
C VAL A 173 11.47 19.15 -13.59
N ILE A 174 11.26 17.90 -14.02
CA ILE A 174 10.55 17.61 -15.28
C ILE A 174 9.10 18.09 -15.20
N PHE A 175 8.40 17.85 -14.09
CA PHE A 175 7.01 18.31 -13.92
C PHE A 175 6.88 19.82 -13.94
N LEU A 176 7.80 20.55 -13.31
CA LEU A 176 7.81 22.01 -13.34
C LEU A 176 8.05 22.55 -14.75
N LEU A 177 8.98 21.96 -15.49
CA LEU A 177 9.28 22.33 -16.86
C LEU A 177 8.07 22.05 -17.78
N GLN A 178 7.40 20.90 -17.60
CA GLN A 178 6.19 20.56 -18.32
C GLN A 178 5.04 21.53 -18.03
N ALA A 179 4.82 21.89 -16.76
CA ALA A 179 3.80 22.86 -16.38
C ALA A 179 4.05 24.23 -17.01
N ALA A 180 5.32 24.64 -17.11
CA ALA A 180 5.71 25.88 -17.78
C ALA A 180 5.40 25.84 -19.30
N TRP A 181 5.69 24.72 -19.99
CA TRP A 181 5.33 24.55 -21.41
C TRP A 181 3.82 24.58 -21.64
N CYS A 182 3.05 23.93 -20.76
CA CYS A 182 1.59 23.96 -20.83
C CYS A 182 1.06 25.39 -20.64
N LEU A 183 1.59 26.14 -19.67
CA LEU A 183 1.17 27.52 -19.42
C LEU A 183 1.54 28.44 -20.58
N PHE A 184 2.74 28.29 -21.14
CA PHE A 184 3.15 29.01 -22.34
C PHE A 184 2.23 28.71 -23.53
N GLY A 185 1.93 27.43 -23.77
CA GLY A 185 1.04 27.01 -24.84
C GLY A 185 -0.37 27.59 -24.71
N VAL A 186 -0.92 27.61 -23.48
CA VAL A 186 -2.24 28.21 -23.20
C VAL A 186 -2.24 29.72 -23.46
N ILE A 187 -1.23 30.44 -22.98
CA ILE A 187 -1.14 31.90 -23.18
C ILE A 187 -0.99 32.22 -24.68
N ALA A 188 -0.09 31.52 -25.37
CA ALA A 188 0.12 31.72 -26.80
C ALA A 188 -1.16 31.42 -27.60
N TYR A 189 -1.86 30.33 -27.28
CA TYR A 189 -3.13 29.99 -27.90
C TYR A 189 -4.21 31.04 -27.62
N TYR A 190 -4.29 31.55 -26.39
CA TYR A 190 -5.25 32.59 -26.02
C TYR A 190 -5.03 33.89 -26.80
N ILE A 191 -3.77 34.35 -26.93
CA ILE A 191 -3.42 35.54 -27.71
C ILE A 191 -3.78 35.32 -29.18
N TRP A 192 -3.37 34.18 -29.75
CA TRP A 192 -3.68 33.85 -31.14
C TRP A 192 -5.20 33.79 -31.38
N LEU A 193 -5.94 33.16 -30.47
CA LEU A 193 -7.39 33.03 -30.60
C LEU A 193 -8.07 34.40 -30.53
N HIS A 194 -7.64 35.29 -29.64
CA HIS A 194 -8.20 36.64 -29.52
C HIS A 194 -8.05 37.42 -30.83
N ASP A 195 -6.87 37.38 -31.44
CA ASP A 195 -6.59 38.13 -32.66
C ASP A 195 -7.26 37.51 -33.90
N ASN A 196 -7.39 36.19 -33.94
CA ASN A 196 -7.91 35.45 -35.09
C ASN A 196 -9.38 35.00 -34.98
N ALA A 197 -10.07 35.25 -33.85
CA ALA A 197 -11.46 34.84 -33.62
C ALA A 197 -12.44 35.41 -34.66
N ASN A 198 -12.21 36.67 -35.07
CA ASN A 198 -13.09 37.39 -36.00
C ASN A 198 -12.71 37.18 -37.48
N HIS A 199 -11.60 36.49 -37.76
CA HIS A 199 -11.13 36.20 -39.12
C HIS A 199 -11.23 34.70 -39.45
N GLN A 200 -12.27 34.04 -38.95
CA GLN A 200 -12.56 32.68 -39.36
C GLN A 200 -13.22 32.71 -40.73
N TRP A 201 -12.49 32.21 -41.74
CA TRP A 201 -12.87 32.24 -43.16
C TRP A 201 -14.23 31.61 -43.48
N TYR A 202 -14.78 30.80 -42.56
CA TYR A 202 -16.04 30.07 -42.71
C TYR A 202 -17.24 30.77 -42.04
N GLN A 203 -17.07 31.89 -41.34
CA GLN A 203 -18.19 32.59 -40.67
C GLN A 203 -19.00 33.51 -41.62
N TYR A 204 -18.35 34.07 -42.65
CA TYR A 204 -18.98 34.98 -43.60
C TYR A 204 -18.61 34.59 -45.03
N ASP A 205 -19.62 34.48 -45.89
CA ASP A 205 -19.39 34.37 -47.33
C ASP A 205 -19.21 35.78 -47.92
N LYS A 206 -17.98 36.11 -48.31
CA LYS A 206 -17.64 37.42 -48.89
C LYS A 206 -18.24 37.67 -50.28
N HIS A 207 -18.72 36.62 -50.94
CA HIS A 207 -19.26 36.70 -52.30
C HIS A 207 -20.80 36.75 -52.34
N MET A 208 -21.47 36.31 -51.27
CA MET A 208 -22.92 36.30 -51.17
C MET A 208 -23.42 37.48 -50.34
N LYS A 209 -23.75 38.59 -51.02
CA LYS A 209 -24.24 39.82 -50.38
C LYS A 209 -25.52 40.36 -51.02
N CYS A 210 -26.35 41.04 -50.23
CA CYS A 210 -27.47 41.85 -50.68
C CYS A 210 -27.31 43.30 -50.21
N VAL A 211 -28.02 44.23 -50.85
CA VAL A 211 -28.06 45.63 -50.45
C VAL A 211 -29.34 45.85 -49.63
N ASN A 212 -29.21 46.36 -48.42
CA ASN A 212 -30.34 46.69 -47.55
C ASN A 212 -31.06 47.98 -48.00
N ASP A 213 -32.22 48.27 -47.41
CA ASP A 213 -33.00 49.49 -47.67
C ASP A 213 -32.19 50.80 -47.42
N ASP A 214 -31.20 50.75 -46.52
CA ASP A 214 -30.27 51.84 -46.21
C ASP A 214 -29.07 51.93 -47.19
N ASN A 215 -29.09 51.12 -48.26
CA ASN A 215 -28.06 51.07 -49.29
C ASN A 215 -26.68 50.55 -48.80
N GLU A 216 -26.69 49.75 -47.73
CA GLU A 216 -25.51 49.08 -47.15
C GLU A 216 -25.41 47.62 -47.60
N ASP A 217 -24.19 47.13 -47.81
CA ASP A 217 -23.91 45.73 -48.14
C ASP A 217 -24.05 44.83 -46.90
N VAL A 218 -24.94 43.83 -46.98
CA VAL A 218 -25.09 42.78 -45.97
C VAL A 218 -24.63 41.44 -46.54
N TYR A 219 -23.70 40.80 -45.83
CA TYR A 219 -23.11 39.51 -46.21
C TYR A 219 -23.86 38.34 -45.55
N ALA A 220 -23.94 37.22 -46.25
CA ALA A 220 -24.46 35.98 -45.69
C ALA A 220 -23.58 35.49 -44.53
N GLN A 221 -24.18 35.35 -43.35
CA GLN A 221 -23.51 34.89 -42.13
C GLN A 221 -23.97 33.46 -41.79
N ALA A 222 -23.01 32.55 -41.63
CA ALA A 222 -23.30 31.20 -41.16
C ALA A 222 -23.52 31.21 -39.64
N ARG A 223 -24.79 31.04 -39.20
CA ARG A 223 -25.12 30.95 -37.76
C ARG A 223 -24.74 29.62 -37.13
N THR A 224 -24.54 28.58 -37.94
CA THR A 224 -24.21 27.23 -37.47
C THR A 224 -23.20 26.61 -38.42
N SER A 225 -21.94 26.49 -37.98
CA SER A 225 -20.83 25.96 -38.79
C SER A 225 -20.93 24.45 -39.04
N ASN A 226 -21.65 23.72 -38.19
CA ASN A 226 -21.73 22.26 -38.25
C ASN A 226 -22.66 21.75 -39.37
N LEU A 227 -23.37 22.63 -40.08
CA LEU A 227 -24.32 22.26 -41.14
C LEU A 227 -23.78 22.52 -42.55
N ASN A 228 -22.51 22.92 -42.68
CA ASN A 228 -21.94 23.26 -43.98
C ASN A 228 -21.92 22.07 -44.96
N GLU A 229 -21.70 20.85 -44.45
CA GLU A 229 -21.70 19.62 -45.26
C GLU A 229 -23.10 19.18 -45.69
N GLU A 230 -24.12 19.51 -44.90
CA GLU A 230 -25.53 19.20 -45.19
C GLU A 230 -26.07 20.04 -46.36
N LEU A 231 -25.55 21.26 -46.54
CA LEU A 231 -25.98 22.15 -47.64
C LEU A 231 -25.76 21.51 -49.02
N GLY A 232 -24.72 20.70 -49.19
CA GLY A 232 -24.43 19.97 -50.43
C GLY A 232 -25.30 18.74 -50.67
N GLN A 233 -26.07 18.30 -49.67
CA GLN A 233 -26.92 17.10 -49.72
C GLN A 233 -28.41 17.43 -49.88
N ILE A 234 -28.75 18.72 -49.95
CA ILE A 234 -30.14 19.16 -50.07
C ILE A 234 -30.73 18.73 -51.41
N SER A 235 -31.83 17.96 -51.35
CA SER A 235 -32.59 17.52 -52.54
C SER A 235 -33.90 18.28 -52.76
N PHE A 236 -34.44 18.93 -51.72
CA PHE A 236 -35.71 19.65 -51.75
C PHE A 236 -35.56 21.03 -51.12
N ILE A 237 -36.07 22.07 -51.79
CA ILE A 237 -36.12 23.43 -51.28
C ILE A 237 -37.59 23.80 -51.06
N PHE A 238 -37.95 24.11 -49.81
CA PHE A 238 -39.25 24.66 -49.47
C PHE A 238 -39.11 26.17 -49.31
N SER A 239 -39.82 26.94 -50.13
CA SER A 239 -39.79 28.40 -50.11
C SER A 239 -41.15 28.96 -49.73
N ASP A 240 -41.16 29.95 -48.84
CA ASP A 240 -42.36 30.73 -48.56
C ASP A 240 -42.65 31.71 -49.71
N LYS A 241 -43.91 32.01 -49.96
CA LYS A 241 -44.30 32.93 -51.03
C LYS A 241 -44.01 34.37 -50.64
N THR A 242 -44.48 34.79 -49.48
CA THR A 242 -44.43 36.20 -49.05
C THR A 242 -43.14 36.48 -48.32
N GLY A 243 -42.38 37.50 -48.74
CA GLY A 243 -41.11 37.86 -48.11
C GLY A 243 -39.91 37.01 -48.52
N THR A 244 -40.11 35.97 -49.34
CA THR A 244 -39.00 35.20 -49.98
C THR A 244 -39.13 35.23 -51.50
N LEU A 245 -40.22 34.71 -52.08
CA LEU A 245 -40.42 34.75 -53.54
C LEU A 245 -40.94 36.11 -54.03
N THR A 246 -41.71 36.82 -53.20
CA THR A 246 -42.25 38.14 -53.54
C THR A 246 -41.82 39.19 -52.53
N GLN A 247 -41.31 40.33 -53.01
CA GLN A 247 -41.13 41.53 -52.19
C GLN A 247 -42.47 42.00 -51.62
N ASN A 248 -42.45 42.55 -50.39
CA ASN A 248 -43.65 43.09 -49.76
C ASN A 248 -43.98 44.51 -50.27
N LYS A 249 -44.03 44.65 -51.59
CA LYS A 249 -44.33 45.89 -52.30
C LYS A 249 -45.48 45.63 -53.27
N MET A 250 -46.67 46.08 -52.90
CA MET A 250 -47.87 45.91 -53.71
C MET A 250 -48.06 47.13 -54.60
N GLU A 251 -47.85 46.96 -55.90
CA GLU A 251 -48.13 47.97 -56.91
C GLU A 251 -49.49 47.70 -57.54
N PHE A 252 -50.36 48.70 -57.58
CA PHE A 252 -51.63 48.59 -58.29
C PHE A 252 -51.40 48.73 -59.80
N ILE A 253 -51.66 47.65 -60.55
CA ILE A 253 -51.31 47.58 -61.97
C ILE A 253 -52.54 47.82 -62.86
N ARG A 254 -53.67 47.18 -62.55
CA ARG A 254 -54.90 47.21 -63.36
C ARG A 254 -56.14 47.07 -62.48
N CYS A 255 -57.27 47.56 -62.96
CA CYS A 255 -58.59 47.18 -62.44
C CYS A 255 -59.60 46.97 -63.57
N HIS A 256 -60.70 46.32 -63.22
CA HIS A 256 -61.82 46.05 -64.11
C HIS A 256 -63.09 46.63 -63.49
N VAL A 257 -63.72 47.58 -64.18
CA VAL A 257 -64.93 48.26 -63.70
C VAL A 257 -65.96 48.21 -64.82
N ASP A 258 -67.14 47.65 -64.53
CA ASP A 258 -68.29 47.58 -65.45
C ASP A 258 -67.98 47.03 -66.86
N GLY A 259 -67.20 45.94 -66.95
CA GLY A 259 -66.86 45.33 -68.24
C GLY A 259 -65.67 45.97 -68.97
N VAL A 260 -65.14 47.10 -68.47
CA VAL A 260 -64.03 47.84 -69.08
C VAL A 260 -62.73 47.61 -68.29
N ARG A 261 -61.66 47.23 -69.01
CA ARG A 261 -60.31 47.03 -68.45
C ARG A 261 -59.54 48.36 -68.42
N TYR A 262 -59.03 48.75 -67.26
CA TYR A 262 -58.18 49.94 -67.08
C TYR A 262 -56.76 49.54 -66.70
N GLY A 263 -55.78 50.09 -67.43
CA GLY A 263 -54.34 49.93 -67.22
C GLY A 263 -53.58 49.51 -68.50
N PRO A 264 -52.26 49.25 -68.42
CA PRO A 264 -51.38 49.07 -69.59
C PRO A 264 -51.69 47.77 -70.38
N GLY A 265 -51.40 47.71 -71.69
CA GLY A 265 -51.69 46.55 -72.59
C GLY A 265 -50.79 45.30 -72.38
N GLU A 266 -51.18 44.16 -72.95
CA GLU A 266 -50.83 42.79 -72.48
C GLU A 266 -49.40 42.26 -72.67
N MET A 267 -48.49 42.84 -73.48
CA MET A 267 -47.23 42.11 -73.80
C MET A 267 -45.90 42.78 -73.47
N GLU A 268 -45.80 44.11 -73.37
CA GLU A 268 -44.45 44.74 -73.33
C GLU A 268 -43.88 44.96 -71.93
N LYS A 269 -44.72 45.05 -70.89
CA LYS A 269 -44.27 45.34 -69.51
C LYS A 269 -44.37 44.15 -68.55
N GLN A 270 -45.06 43.08 -68.92
CA GLN A 270 -45.23 41.93 -68.02
C GLN A 270 -43.90 41.22 -67.75
N HIS A 271 -42.95 41.28 -68.69
CA HIS A 271 -41.58 40.82 -68.48
C HIS A 271 -40.76 41.73 -67.54
N ASP A 272 -40.99 43.04 -67.54
CA ASP A 272 -40.27 43.97 -66.66
C ASP A 272 -40.69 43.84 -65.19
N TYR A 273 -41.94 43.46 -64.93
CA TYR A 273 -42.45 43.24 -63.57
C TYR A 273 -42.09 41.88 -62.97
N ILE A 274 -41.75 40.87 -63.80
CA ILE A 274 -41.35 39.52 -63.34
C ILE A 274 -39.83 39.43 -63.11
N ARG A 275 -39.03 40.33 -63.72
CA ARG A 275 -37.56 40.29 -63.69
C ARG A 275 -36.90 41.22 -62.65
N ARG A 276 -37.66 41.92 -61.81
CA ARG A 276 -37.13 42.77 -60.74
C ARG A 276 -37.20 42.08 -59.39
#